data_AF-A0A2H5X6Z1-F1
#
_entry.id   AF-A0A2H5X6Z1-F1
#
_cell.length_a   1.000
_cell.length_b   1.000
_cell.length_c   1.000
_cell.angle_alpha   90.00
_cell.angle_beta   90.00
_cell.angle_gamma   90.00
#
_symmetry.space_group_name_H-M   'P 1'
#
loop_
_entity.id
_entity.type
_entity.pdbx_description
1 polymer ?
#
loop_
_entity_poly.entity_id
_entity_poly.type
_entity_poly.pdbx_seq_one_letter_code
_entity_poly.pdbx_strand_id
1 'polypeptide(L)'
;MGAEHPKKARATMKKLKDLIHSPPIWVNPQHPVKVAVALMQSLHVDVLPVRDGDQVVGMVTARQLLAVAEEVPVSQVMTADALLLDAEMPVREAAAKMAEKGADVAFVINDTLAGMVRATDLILEVSRSYDPLTRLPWQDALREWSIEKLRTGHEISILFFDIDRFGQFNKQYDHVTGDRVLELVARTIERELDPDLTILCRYGGDEFAVATVYMSGEAQQLAARIARRVEEIQVPKVREVISVSYGVFGGRRTREREMVHYAATVDDLIVRASRMCLQMKQRKGTLAMLQLPLPGVEPEERVEPRVQVTGISFITQGKEAEASVELAISGLRVLKQVRGDVKQPPEELMVQAARDALTALVPGIGTVQVHHVSKVTVDLHEKNEKMDGVMVVVELLTASGNQLLSGFAPVRENVQRAAVNALLHALNRPLAKWLSQSQLSSSR
;
A
#
# COMPACT_ATOMS: atom_id res chain seq x y z
N MET A 1 3.69 3.65 40.01
CA MET A 1 3.71 4.74 39.00
C MET A 1 3.62 4.10 37.64
N GLY A 2 2.39 3.91 37.16
CA GLY A 2 2.12 3.37 35.83
C GLY A 2 2.23 4.49 34.81
N ALA A 3 3.19 4.37 33.89
CA ALA A 3 3.28 5.25 32.74
C ALA A 3 2.39 4.66 31.63
N GLU A 4 1.15 5.14 31.56
CA GLU A 4 0.26 4.91 30.42
C GLU A 4 0.95 5.37 29.14
N HIS A 5 1.30 4.40 28.30
CA HIS A 5 1.75 4.66 26.94
C HIS A 5 0.57 5.12 26.07
N PRO A 6 0.76 6.11 25.18
CA PRO A 6 -0.32 6.67 24.39
C PRO A 6 -0.79 5.67 23.32
N LYS A 7 -2.03 5.21 23.44
CA LYS A 7 -2.76 4.49 22.38
C LYS A 7 -3.08 5.44 21.22
N LYS A 8 -2.27 5.46 20.15
CA LYS A 8 -2.63 5.99 18.81
C LYS A 8 -1.78 5.26 17.74
N ALA A 9 -2.24 4.99 16.51
CA ALA A 9 -3.49 5.30 15.83
C ALA A 9 -3.79 4.14 14.86
N ARG A 10 -4.99 3.53 14.95
CA ARG A 10 -5.63 2.87 13.80
C ARG A 10 -5.51 3.81 12.59
N ALA A 11 -5.46 3.32 11.36
CA ALA A 11 -5.85 4.12 10.19
C ALA A 11 -7.31 4.52 10.42
N THR A 12 -7.49 5.60 11.18
CA THR A 12 -8.79 6.08 11.59
C THR A 12 -9.33 6.77 10.38
N MET A 13 -10.40 6.22 9.80
CA MET A 13 -11.32 6.96 8.96
C MET A 13 -11.40 8.39 9.51
N LYS A 14 -11.10 9.39 8.67
CA LYS A 14 -11.18 10.80 9.09
C LYS A 14 -12.48 11.01 9.84
N LYS A 15 -12.36 11.56 11.04
CA LYS A 15 -13.47 11.83 11.93
C LYS A 15 -13.88 13.29 11.78
N LEU A 16 -15.08 13.62 12.21
CA LEU A 16 -15.57 15.01 12.13
C LEU A 16 -14.65 15.99 12.84
N LYS A 17 -14.03 15.61 13.96
CA LYS A 17 -13.05 16.46 14.66
C LYS A 17 -11.85 16.86 13.81
N ASP A 18 -11.47 16.05 12.82
CA ASP A 18 -10.30 16.31 11.97
C ASP A 18 -10.59 17.40 10.91
N LEU A 19 -11.87 17.76 10.72
CA LEU A 19 -12.33 18.82 9.82
C LEU A 19 -12.54 20.17 10.54
N ILE A 20 -12.47 20.19 11.87
CA ILE A 20 -12.73 21.38 12.67
C ILE A 20 -11.40 22.07 13.00
N HIS A 21 -11.20 23.26 12.45
CA HIS A 21 -9.93 23.99 12.58
C HIS A 21 -10.07 25.33 13.31
N SER A 22 -11.28 25.69 13.74
CA SER A 22 -11.55 26.97 14.39
C SER A 22 -12.47 26.76 15.59
N PRO A 23 -12.31 27.58 16.65
CA PRO A 23 -13.18 27.50 17.81
C PRO A 23 -14.63 27.78 17.39
N PRO A 24 -15.60 27.08 17.98
CA PRO A 24 -17.00 27.27 17.64
C PRO A 24 -17.45 28.67 18.04
N ILE A 25 -18.34 29.25 17.25
CA ILE A 25 -18.96 30.54 17.53
C ILE A 25 -20.46 30.32 17.57
N TRP A 26 -21.13 30.88 18.58
CA TRP A 26 -22.54 30.65 18.87
C TRP A 26 -23.20 31.91 19.41
N VAL A 27 -24.53 31.88 19.48
CA VAL A 27 -25.35 32.92 20.14
C VAL A 27 -26.18 32.32 21.27
N ASN A 28 -26.51 33.12 22.28
CA ASN A 28 -27.44 32.74 23.32
C ASN A 28 -28.90 33.00 22.88
N PRO A 29 -29.89 32.18 23.29
CA PRO A 29 -31.31 32.40 22.97
C PRO A 29 -31.85 33.80 23.33
N GLN A 30 -31.26 34.47 24.32
CA GLN A 30 -31.65 35.80 24.78
C GLN A 30 -30.89 36.94 24.09
N HIS A 31 -29.88 36.63 23.27
CA HIS A 31 -29.20 37.68 22.49
C HIS A 31 -30.19 38.30 21.49
N PRO A 32 -30.12 39.63 21.29
CA PRO A 32 -30.92 40.28 20.26
C PRO A 32 -30.37 39.94 18.87
N VAL A 33 -31.25 39.92 17.87
CA VAL A 33 -30.92 39.59 16.47
C VAL A 33 -29.73 40.39 15.94
N LYS A 34 -29.56 41.67 16.31
CA LYS A 34 -28.40 42.48 15.91
C LYS A 34 -27.04 41.86 16.26
N VAL A 35 -26.95 41.11 17.36
CA VAL A 35 -25.72 40.40 17.75
C VAL A 35 -25.44 39.24 16.79
N ALA A 36 -26.46 38.47 16.43
CA ALA A 36 -26.33 37.38 15.47
C ALA A 36 -25.94 37.91 14.08
N VAL A 37 -26.56 39.01 13.62
CA VAL A 37 -26.23 39.67 12.35
C VAL A 37 -24.79 40.17 12.33
N ALA A 38 -24.34 40.85 13.39
CA ALA A 38 -22.98 41.38 13.49
C ALA A 38 -21.93 40.25 13.47
N LEU A 39 -22.18 39.15 14.19
CA LEU A 39 -21.31 37.98 14.19
C LEU A 39 -21.26 37.34 12.79
N MET A 40 -22.42 37.12 12.15
CA MET A 40 -22.49 36.55 10.79
C MET A 40 -21.70 37.39 9.79
N GLN A 41 -21.83 38.71 9.83
CA GLN A 41 -21.10 39.63 8.94
C GLN A 41 -19.59 39.63 9.21
N SER A 42 -19.19 39.72 10.49
CA SER A 42 -17.77 39.75 10.88
C SER A 42 -17.04 38.46 10.48
N LEU A 43 -17.71 37.33 10.59
CA LEU A 43 -17.10 36.01 10.43
C LEU A 43 -17.37 35.42 9.04
N HIS A 44 -18.14 36.12 8.21
CA HIS A 44 -18.56 35.68 6.89
C HIS A 44 -19.25 34.30 6.94
N VAL A 45 -20.13 34.11 7.93
CA VAL A 45 -20.95 32.90 8.11
C VAL A 45 -22.43 33.24 7.97
N ASP A 46 -23.20 32.27 7.50
CA ASP A 46 -24.64 32.39 7.21
C ASP A 46 -25.52 31.60 8.18
N VAL A 47 -24.91 30.89 9.13
CA VAL A 47 -25.56 30.09 10.15
C VAL A 47 -24.81 30.21 11.47
N LEU A 48 -25.53 30.26 12.57
CA LEU A 48 -24.98 30.22 13.93
C LEU A 48 -25.74 29.19 14.78
N PRO A 49 -25.04 28.33 15.53
CA PRO A 49 -25.67 27.52 16.56
C PRO A 49 -26.18 28.42 17.69
N VAL A 50 -27.33 28.06 18.24
CA VAL A 50 -27.89 28.69 19.44
C VAL A 50 -27.61 27.77 20.64
N ARG A 51 -26.93 28.31 21.65
CA ARG A 51 -26.48 27.55 22.82
C ARG A 51 -27.02 28.17 24.11
N ASP A 52 -27.60 27.34 24.97
CA ASP A 52 -27.98 27.69 26.33
C ASP A 52 -27.18 26.84 27.32
N GLY A 53 -26.35 27.48 28.14
CA GLY A 53 -25.33 26.78 28.93
C GLY A 53 -24.39 25.96 28.04
N ASP A 54 -24.36 24.65 28.23
CA ASP A 54 -23.55 23.71 27.43
C ASP A 54 -24.31 23.03 26.29
N GLN A 55 -25.62 23.25 26.18
CA GLN A 55 -26.47 22.56 25.22
C GLN A 55 -26.74 23.42 23.99
N VAL A 56 -26.61 22.80 22.82
CA VAL A 56 -27.11 23.38 21.56
C VAL A 56 -28.61 23.16 21.52
N VAL A 57 -29.37 24.25 21.60
CA VAL A 57 -30.85 24.24 21.64
C VAL A 57 -31.48 24.55 20.29
N GLY A 58 -30.66 24.93 19.30
CA GLY A 58 -31.13 25.22 17.95
C GLY A 58 -30.07 25.88 17.08
N MET A 59 -30.53 26.47 15.98
CA MET A 59 -29.71 27.25 15.07
C MET A 59 -30.49 28.43 14.49
N VAL A 60 -29.76 29.45 14.04
CA VAL A 60 -30.33 30.59 13.34
C VAL A 60 -29.54 30.85 12.06
N THR A 61 -30.24 31.10 10.96
CA THR A 61 -29.65 31.38 9.65
C THR A 61 -29.82 32.85 9.26
N ALA A 62 -28.92 33.37 8.43
CA ALA A 62 -29.00 34.74 7.92
C ALA A 62 -30.35 35.01 7.24
N ARG A 63 -30.91 34.01 6.55
CA ARG A 63 -32.23 34.09 5.91
C ARG A 63 -33.37 34.30 6.90
N GLN A 64 -33.31 33.66 8.07
CA GLN A 64 -34.33 33.83 9.12
C GLN A 64 -34.28 35.20 9.78
N LEU A 65 -33.11 35.84 9.78
CA LEU A 65 -32.92 37.17 10.36
C LEU A 65 -33.35 38.30 9.40
N LEU A 66 -33.61 37.99 8.13
CA LEU A 66 -34.05 38.98 7.15
C LEU A 66 -35.39 39.58 7.57
N ALA A 67 -35.45 40.91 7.60
CA ALA A 67 -36.64 41.68 7.98
C ALA A 67 -37.17 41.43 9.41
N VAL A 68 -36.34 40.88 10.30
CA VAL A 68 -36.64 40.78 11.73
C VAL A 68 -36.10 42.03 12.45
N ALA A 69 -36.89 42.59 13.38
CA ALA A 69 -36.45 43.74 14.16
C ALA A 69 -35.24 43.39 15.04
N GLU A 70 -34.27 44.32 15.11
CA GLU A 70 -32.94 44.10 15.70
C GLU A 70 -32.95 43.67 17.18
N GLU A 71 -33.95 44.10 17.94
CA GLU A 71 -34.09 43.83 19.39
C GLU A 71 -34.83 42.52 19.70
N VAL A 72 -35.35 41.83 18.69
CA VAL A 72 -36.03 40.53 18.89
C VAL A 72 -35.02 39.51 19.41
N PRO A 73 -35.35 38.72 20.46
CA PRO A 73 -34.48 37.64 20.92
C PRO A 73 -34.33 36.53 19.87
N VAL A 74 -33.11 35.98 19.74
CA VAL A 74 -32.82 34.87 18.82
C VAL A 74 -33.75 33.66 19.06
N SER A 75 -34.16 33.40 20.29
CA SER A 75 -35.11 32.34 20.66
C SER A 75 -36.45 32.39 19.93
N GLN A 76 -36.89 33.57 19.47
CA GLN A 76 -38.17 33.73 18.76
C GLN A 76 -38.07 33.46 17.25
N VAL A 77 -36.84 33.35 16.73
CA VAL A 77 -36.54 33.28 15.29
C VAL A 77 -35.81 31.97 14.91
N MET A 78 -35.13 31.36 15.88
CA MET A 78 -34.34 30.15 15.68
C MET A 78 -35.17 28.91 15.32
N THR A 79 -34.51 27.92 14.71
CA THR A 79 -35.03 26.57 14.52
C THR A 79 -34.46 25.64 15.59
N ALA A 80 -35.32 24.88 16.27
CA ALA A 80 -34.91 23.94 17.32
C ALA A 80 -34.31 22.62 16.78
N ASP A 81 -34.64 22.24 15.55
CA ASP A 81 -34.18 20.99 14.92
C ASP A 81 -32.78 21.14 14.29
N ALA A 82 -31.78 21.31 15.15
CA ALA A 82 -30.38 21.34 14.74
C ALA A 82 -29.82 19.91 14.68
N LEU A 83 -29.21 19.52 13.55
CA LEU A 83 -28.57 18.21 13.44
C LEU A 83 -27.26 18.20 14.25
N LEU A 84 -27.21 17.35 15.27
CA LEU A 84 -26.03 17.13 16.10
C LEU A 84 -25.33 15.83 15.69
N LEU A 85 -24.03 15.89 15.49
CA LEU A 85 -23.18 14.75 15.14
C LEU A 85 -22.03 14.61 16.14
N ASP A 86 -21.62 13.38 16.42
CA ASP A 86 -20.52 13.09 17.35
C ASP A 86 -19.15 13.41 16.71
N ALA A 87 -18.24 14.04 17.46
CA ALA A 87 -16.91 14.44 16.98
C ALA A 87 -16.03 13.25 16.54
N GLU A 88 -16.27 12.06 17.09
CA GLU A 88 -15.59 10.83 16.72
C GLU A 88 -16.25 10.09 15.55
N MET A 89 -17.40 10.58 15.06
CA MET A 89 -18.12 10.00 13.92
C MET A 89 -17.27 10.06 12.64
N PRO A 90 -17.16 8.95 11.88
CA PRO A 90 -16.51 8.94 10.58
C PRO A 90 -17.20 9.89 9.60
N VAL A 91 -16.42 10.63 8.81
CA VAL A 91 -16.91 11.62 7.82
C VAL A 91 -17.95 11.03 6.86
N ARG A 92 -17.79 9.77 6.43
CA ARG A 92 -18.75 9.09 5.55
C ARG A 92 -20.11 8.87 6.22
N GLU A 93 -20.10 8.44 7.49
CA GLU A 93 -21.34 8.22 8.24
C GLU A 93 -22.06 9.55 8.47
N ALA A 94 -21.30 10.60 8.79
CA ALA A 94 -21.81 11.96 8.90
C ALA A 94 -22.45 12.45 7.60
N ALA A 95 -21.77 12.25 6.46
CA ALA A 95 -22.30 12.61 5.15
C ALA A 95 -23.61 11.87 4.82
N ALA A 96 -23.68 10.58 5.12
CA ALA A 96 -24.89 9.77 4.92
C ALA A 96 -26.06 10.27 5.79
N LYS A 97 -25.81 10.56 7.08
CA LYS A 97 -26.81 11.10 8.00
C LYS A 97 -27.31 12.49 7.57
N MET A 98 -26.41 13.36 7.11
CA MET A 98 -26.79 14.68 6.59
C MET A 98 -27.65 14.56 5.33
N ALA A 99 -27.28 13.67 4.40
CA ALA A 99 -28.06 13.42 3.19
C ALA A 99 -29.45 12.83 3.49
N GLU A 100 -29.54 11.87 4.42
CA GLU A 100 -30.81 11.27 4.87
C GLU A 100 -31.75 12.31 5.47
N LYS A 101 -31.22 13.22 6.30
CA LYS A 101 -32.00 14.29 6.93
C LYS A 101 -32.21 15.52 6.06
N GLY A 102 -31.62 15.57 4.87
CA GLY A 102 -31.63 16.76 4.01
C GLY A 102 -31.03 18.00 4.68
N ALA A 103 -30.02 17.81 5.53
CA ALA A 103 -29.39 18.87 6.31
C ALA A 103 -28.17 19.45 5.60
N ASP A 104 -28.16 20.75 5.33
CA ASP A 104 -27.01 21.44 4.73
C ASP A 104 -25.87 21.68 5.74
N VAL A 105 -26.21 21.73 7.02
CA VAL A 105 -25.29 22.05 8.13
C VAL A 105 -25.55 21.08 9.28
N ALA A 106 -24.48 20.61 9.91
CA ALA A 106 -24.53 19.86 11.16
C ALA A 106 -23.55 20.44 12.19
N PHE A 107 -23.95 20.41 13.46
CA PHE A 107 -23.10 20.82 14.57
C PHE A 107 -22.42 19.60 15.18
N VAL A 108 -21.12 19.71 15.36
CA VAL A 108 -20.29 18.63 15.86
C VAL A 108 -20.14 18.80 17.36
N ILE A 109 -20.52 17.76 18.10
CA ILE A 109 -20.57 17.73 19.55
C ILE A 109 -19.53 16.72 20.05
N ASN A 110 -18.77 17.12 21.05
CA ASN A 110 -18.01 16.20 21.90
C ASN A 110 -18.61 16.25 23.31
N ASP A 111 -17.93 16.81 24.31
CA ASP A 111 -18.55 17.16 25.60
C ASP A 111 -19.39 18.45 25.51
N THR A 112 -18.98 19.37 24.64
CA THR A 112 -19.69 20.60 24.29
C THR A 112 -19.65 20.80 22.78
N LEU A 113 -20.24 21.88 22.28
CA LEU A 113 -20.10 22.27 20.88
C LEU A 113 -18.62 22.37 20.51
N ALA A 114 -18.18 21.53 19.57
CA ALA A 114 -16.81 21.50 19.06
C ALA A 114 -16.67 22.36 17.79
N GLY A 115 -17.70 22.38 16.93
CA GLY A 115 -17.69 23.10 15.68
C GLY A 115 -18.92 22.82 14.84
N MET A 116 -18.84 23.15 13.55
CA MET A 116 -19.87 22.82 12.56
C MET A 116 -19.23 22.33 11.27
N VAL A 117 -19.97 21.54 10.52
CA VAL A 117 -19.57 21.04 9.19
C VAL A 117 -20.71 21.27 8.21
N ARG A 118 -20.39 21.63 6.97
CA ARG A 118 -21.37 21.73 5.88
C ARG A 118 -21.37 20.48 5.02
N ALA A 119 -22.50 20.21 4.37
CA ALA A 119 -22.61 19.11 3.41
C ALA A 119 -21.53 19.20 2.32
N THR A 120 -21.17 20.40 1.86
CA THR A 120 -20.10 20.64 0.88
C THR A 120 -18.72 20.22 1.39
N ASP A 121 -18.43 20.45 2.67
CA ASP A 121 -17.15 20.08 3.29
C ASP A 121 -17.02 18.56 3.36
N LEU A 122 -18.12 17.88 3.71
CA LEU A 122 -18.16 16.42 3.76
C LEU A 122 -18.15 15.79 2.35
N ILE A 123 -18.85 16.35 1.38
CA ILE A 123 -18.87 15.86 -0.01
C ILE A 123 -17.47 15.91 -0.61
N LEU A 124 -16.73 17.01 -0.40
CA LEU A 124 -15.36 17.14 -0.89
C LEU A 124 -14.47 16.05 -0.28
N GLU A 125 -14.58 15.80 1.02
CA GLU A 125 -13.78 14.80 1.71
C GLU A 125 -14.15 13.35 1.33
N VAL A 126 -15.44 13.05 1.21
CA VAL A 126 -15.93 11.75 0.74
C VAL A 126 -15.53 11.49 -0.71
N SER A 127 -15.63 12.50 -1.58
CA SER A 127 -15.24 12.38 -3.01
C SER A 127 -13.74 12.23 -3.21
N ARG A 128 -12.93 12.76 -2.28
CA ARG A 128 -11.47 12.51 -2.26
C ARG A 128 -11.13 11.10 -1.78
N SER A 129 -12.02 10.46 -1.05
CA SER A 129 -11.76 9.17 -0.41
C SER A 129 -12.34 7.97 -1.17
N TYR A 130 -13.36 8.16 -2.02
CA TYR A 130 -14.07 7.07 -2.71
C TYR A 130 -14.38 7.35 -4.18
N ASP A 131 -14.39 6.28 -4.97
CA ASP A 131 -14.76 6.28 -6.37
C ASP A 131 -16.28 6.36 -6.55
N PRO A 132 -16.82 7.35 -7.28
CA PRO A 132 -18.27 7.54 -7.41
C PRO A 132 -18.95 6.40 -8.20
N LEU A 133 -18.23 5.72 -9.08
CA LEU A 133 -18.77 4.64 -9.90
C LEU A 133 -18.90 3.33 -9.09
N THR A 134 -17.77 2.83 -8.59
CA THR A 134 -17.70 1.54 -7.89
C THR A 134 -18.03 1.62 -6.41
N ARG A 135 -18.02 2.83 -5.83
CA ARG A 135 -18.16 3.11 -4.38
C ARG A 135 -17.05 2.52 -3.51
N LEU A 136 -15.97 2.06 -4.13
CA LEU A 136 -14.76 1.61 -3.45
C LEU A 136 -13.92 2.82 -3.02
N PRO A 137 -13.11 2.70 -1.96
CA PRO A 137 -12.15 3.74 -1.64
C PRO A 137 -11.09 3.88 -2.74
N TRP A 138 -10.40 5.02 -2.77
CA TRP A 138 -9.22 5.22 -3.61
C TRP A 138 -7.95 4.61 -2.99
N GLN A 139 -6.87 4.61 -3.76
CA GLN A 139 -5.56 4.04 -3.38
C GLN A 139 -5.00 4.51 -2.02
N ASP A 140 -5.35 5.72 -1.57
CA ASP A 140 -4.84 6.27 -0.31
C ASP A 140 -5.35 5.48 0.91
N ALA A 141 -6.61 5.02 0.88
CA ALA A 141 -7.16 4.19 1.96
C ALA A 141 -6.43 2.85 2.07
N LEU A 142 -6.04 2.26 0.94
CA LEU A 142 -5.25 1.03 0.91
C LEU A 142 -3.86 1.25 1.52
N ARG A 143 -3.20 2.38 1.21
CA ARG A 143 -1.90 2.74 1.80
C ARG A 143 -2.02 2.89 3.32
N GLU A 144 -3.00 3.66 3.78
CA GLU A 144 -3.23 3.91 5.21
C GLU A 144 -3.49 2.62 5.99
N TRP A 145 -4.41 1.78 5.49
CA TRP A 145 -4.72 0.49 6.09
C TRP A 145 -3.48 -0.40 6.18
N SER A 146 -2.70 -0.45 5.10
CA SER A 146 -1.48 -1.26 5.01
C SER A 146 -0.41 -0.82 6.01
N ILE A 147 -0.18 0.50 6.12
CA ILE A 147 0.74 1.08 7.10
C ILE A 147 0.30 0.72 8.51
N GLU A 148 -1.00 0.81 8.81
CA GLU A 148 -1.49 0.50 10.15
C GLU A 148 -1.35 -0.99 10.50
N LYS A 149 -1.65 -1.89 9.57
CA LYS A 149 -1.48 -3.33 9.81
C LYS A 149 -0.01 -3.67 10.07
N LEU A 150 0.91 -3.10 9.29
CA LEU A 150 2.35 -3.24 9.54
C LEU A 150 2.77 -2.67 10.91
N ARG A 151 2.23 -1.50 11.30
CA ARG A 151 2.53 -0.86 12.60
C ARG A 151 2.01 -1.67 13.79
N THR A 152 0.97 -2.46 13.58
CA THR A 152 0.39 -3.36 14.60
C THR A 152 0.98 -4.77 14.55
N GLY A 153 2.11 -4.96 13.85
CA GLY A 153 2.86 -6.20 13.82
C GLY A 153 2.33 -7.26 12.83
N HIS A 154 1.36 -6.92 11.99
CA HIS A 154 0.87 -7.83 10.95
C HIS A 154 1.76 -7.73 9.71
N GLU A 155 2.12 -8.87 9.12
CA GLU A 155 2.62 -8.89 7.74
C GLU A 155 1.43 -8.69 6.79
N ILE A 156 1.67 -8.03 5.67
CA ILE A 156 0.64 -7.76 4.66
C ILE A 156 1.03 -8.31 3.29
N SER A 157 0.01 -8.67 2.50
CA SER A 157 0.10 -8.96 1.07
C SER A 157 -0.71 -7.95 0.28
N ILE A 158 -0.18 -7.52 -0.87
CA ILE A 158 -0.88 -6.71 -1.87
C ILE A 158 -1.23 -7.59 -3.06
N LEU A 159 -2.50 -7.63 -3.42
CA LEU A 159 -3.01 -8.21 -4.66
C LEU A 159 -3.39 -7.03 -5.56
N PHE A 160 -2.92 -7.04 -6.80
CA PHE A 160 -3.20 -6.00 -7.78
C PHE A 160 -3.88 -6.66 -8.98
N PHE A 161 -4.97 -6.06 -9.48
CA PHE A 161 -5.79 -6.58 -10.57
C PHE A 161 -5.96 -5.51 -11.65
N ASP A 162 -5.95 -5.93 -12.90
CA ASP A 162 -6.20 -5.11 -14.07
C ASP A 162 -7.11 -5.88 -15.04
N ILE A 163 -8.19 -5.24 -15.50
CA ILE A 163 -9.12 -5.85 -16.46
C ILE A 163 -8.45 -5.98 -17.84
N ASP A 164 -8.40 -7.21 -18.35
CA ASP A 164 -7.76 -7.51 -19.62
C ASP A 164 -8.51 -6.83 -20.77
N ARG A 165 -7.78 -6.09 -21.62
CA ARG A 165 -8.29 -5.44 -22.84
C ARG A 165 -9.47 -4.46 -22.62
N PHE A 166 -9.62 -3.88 -21.42
CA PHE A 166 -10.73 -2.97 -21.12
C PHE A 166 -10.86 -1.77 -22.08
N GLY A 167 -9.72 -1.19 -22.51
CA GLY A 167 -9.74 -0.11 -23.51
C GLY A 167 -10.26 -0.54 -24.89
N GLN A 168 -10.10 -1.81 -25.28
CA GLN A 168 -10.69 -2.36 -26.51
C GLN A 168 -12.17 -2.68 -26.30
N PHE A 169 -12.50 -3.23 -25.14
CA PHE A 169 -13.88 -3.50 -24.73
C PHE A 169 -14.75 -2.24 -24.82
N ASN A 170 -14.30 -1.11 -24.26
CA ASN A 170 -15.04 0.16 -24.33
C ASN A 170 -15.23 0.68 -25.76
N LYS A 171 -14.29 0.41 -26.67
CA LYS A 171 -14.44 0.78 -28.09
C LYS A 171 -15.47 -0.08 -28.81
N GLN A 172 -15.67 -1.32 -28.35
CA GLN A 172 -16.59 -2.27 -28.97
C GLN A 172 -18.01 -2.15 -28.42
N TYR A 173 -18.17 -1.94 -27.12
CA TYR A 173 -19.47 -2.00 -26.43
C TYR A 173 -19.93 -0.68 -25.81
N ASP A 174 -19.16 0.41 -25.94
CA ASP A 174 -19.36 1.72 -25.30
C ASP A 174 -18.93 1.82 -23.83
N HIS A 175 -18.81 3.06 -23.35
CA HIS A 175 -18.39 3.38 -21.98
C HIS A 175 -19.45 3.05 -20.93
N VAL A 176 -20.75 3.08 -21.27
CA VAL A 176 -21.82 2.77 -20.31
C VAL A 176 -21.78 1.28 -19.96
N THR A 177 -21.54 0.44 -20.96
CA THR A 177 -21.30 -1.00 -20.75
C THR A 177 -19.99 -1.24 -20.00
N GLY A 178 -18.95 -0.46 -20.29
CA GLY A 178 -17.68 -0.46 -19.55
C GLY A 178 -17.83 -0.14 -18.06
N ASP A 179 -18.56 0.92 -17.74
CA ASP A 179 -18.86 1.33 -16.37
C ASP A 179 -19.61 0.22 -15.63
N ARG A 180 -20.55 -0.46 -16.30
CA ARG A 180 -21.25 -1.60 -15.74
C ARG A 180 -20.32 -2.78 -15.44
N VAL A 181 -19.32 -3.03 -16.29
CA VAL A 181 -18.29 -4.05 -16.04
C VAL A 181 -17.49 -3.69 -14.79
N LEU A 182 -17.06 -2.44 -14.64
CA LEU A 182 -16.30 -1.98 -13.47
C LEU A 182 -17.08 -2.19 -12.17
N GLU A 183 -18.38 -1.84 -12.15
CA GLU A 183 -19.25 -2.10 -10.98
C GLU A 183 -19.38 -3.59 -10.66
N LEU A 184 -19.53 -4.45 -11.68
CA LEU A 184 -19.69 -5.89 -11.50
C LEU A 184 -18.39 -6.53 -11.00
N VAL A 185 -17.24 -6.12 -11.55
CA VAL A 185 -15.92 -6.56 -11.10
C VAL A 185 -15.69 -6.13 -9.64
N ALA A 186 -15.95 -4.87 -9.30
CA ALA A 186 -15.83 -4.37 -7.93
C ALA A 186 -16.64 -5.22 -6.93
N ARG A 187 -17.92 -5.46 -7.21
CA ARG A 187 -18.80 -6.29 -6.37
C ARG A 187 -18.35 -7.75 -6.29
N THR A 188 -17.79 -8.27 -7.39
CA THR A 188 -17.30 -9.66 -7.45
C THR A 188 -16.06 -9.83 -6.59
N ILE A 189 -15.14 -8.86 -6.64
CA ILE A 189 -13.97 -8.85 -5.75
C ILE A 189 -14.43 -8.71 -4.30
N GLU A 190 -15.27 -7.72 -3.99
CA GLU A 190 -15.74 -7.44 -2.62
C GLU A 190 -16.39 -8.66 -1.94
N ARG A 191 -17.15 -9.48 -2.67
CA ARG A 191 -17.80 -10.70 -2.15
C ARG A 191 -16.84 -11.82 -1.75
N GLU A 192 -15.62 -11.81 -2.29
CA GLU A 192 -14.61 -12.83 -2.00
C GLU A 192 -13.69 -12.44 -0.82
N LEU A 193 -13.90 -11.24 -0.27
CA LEU A 193 -13.06 -10.63 0.75
C LEU A 193 -13.68 -10.71 2.14
N ASP A 194 -12.81 -10.88 3.13
CA ASP A 194 -13.13 -10.72 4.53
C ASP A 194 -12.88 -9.25 4.94
N PRO A 195 -13.91 -8.49 5.34
CA PRO A 195 -13.77 -7.07 5.65
C PRO A 195 -12.90 -6.77 6.89
N ASP A 196 -12.69 -7.75 7.78
CA ASP A 196 -11.84 -7.55 8.97
C ASP A 196 -10.35 -7.73 8.64
N LEU A 197 -10.06 -8.52 7.62
CA LEU A 197 -8.71 -8.94 7.24
C LEU A 197 -8.19 -8.26 5.97
N THR A 198 -9.06 -7.56 5.24
CA THR A 198 -8.72 -6.99 3.93
C THR A 198 -9.28 -5.58 3.73
N ILE A 199 -8.70 -4.86 2.77
CA ILE A 199 -9.28 -3.64 2.19
C ILE A 199 -9.17 -3.72 0.67
N LEU A 200 -10.26 -3.38 -0.01
CA LEU A 200 -10.34 -3.25 -1.46
C LEU A 200 -10.42 -1.77 -1.83
N CYS A 201 -9.65 -1.35 -2.83
CA CYS A 201 -9.74 -0.01 -3.41
C CYS A 201 -9.78 -0.08 -4.95
N ARG A 202 -10.36 0.96 -5.56
CA ARG A 202 -10.09 1.26 -6.98
C ARG A 202 -8.76 2.01 -7.04
N TYR A 203 -7.78 1.45 -7.74
CA TYR A 203 -6.43 2.01 -7.79
C TYR A 203 -6.29 3.02 -8.94
N GLY A 204 -6.90 2.70 -10.08
CA GLY A 204 -6.85 3.48 -11.30
C GLY A 204 -8.10 3.23 -12.16
N GLY A 205 -8.04 3.58 -13.44
CA GLY A 205 -9.18 3.45 -14.37
C GLY A 205 -9.84 2.07 -14.30
N ASP A 206 -9.15 1.03 -14.75
CA ASP A 206 -9.58 -0.38 -14.77
C ASP A 206 -8.80 -1.26 -13.78
N GLU A 207 -8.11 -0.62 -12.83
CA GLU A 207 -7.22 -1.26 -11.88
C GLU A 207 -7.83 -1.28 -10.48
N PHE A 208 -7.73 -2.44 -9.84
CA PHE A 208 -8.19 -2.68 -8.46
C PHE A 208 -7.03 -3.22 -7.63
N ALA A 209 -7.00 -2.87 -6.35
CA ALA A 209 -6.01 -3.40 -5.44
C ALA A 209 -6.64 -3.85 -4.12
N VAL A 210 -6.13 -4.95 -3.59
CA VAL A 210 -6.51 -5.48 -2.29
C VAL A 210 -5.27 -5.56 -1.42
N ALA A 211 -5.33 -4.98 -0.22
CA ALA A 211 -4.37 -5.28 0.84
C ALA A 211 -5.00 -6.25 1.84
N THR A 212 -4.24 -7.25 2.27
CA THR A 212 -4.70 -8.30 3.19
C THR A 212 -3.60 -8.67 4.19
N VAL A 213 -3.97 -9.15 5.37
CA VAL A 213 -3.04 -9.77 6.33
C VAL A 213 -2.76 -11.25 6.03
N TYR A 214 -3.32 -11.79 4.95
CA TYR A 214 -3.04 -13.16 4.51
C TYR A 214 -1.58 -13.35 4.11
N MET A 215 -1.06 -14.54 4.40
CA MET A 215 0.28 -14.94 4.00
C MET A 215 0.33 -15.19 2.49
N SER A 216 1.53 -15.20 1.91
CA SER A 216 1.75 -15.20 0.45
C SER A 216 1.00 -16.33 -0.27
N GLY A 217 0.89 -17.52 0.33
CA GLY A 217 0.16 -18.65 -0.25
C GLY A 217 -1.35 -18.42 -0.28
N GLU A 218 -1.93 -17.98 0.85
CA GLU A 218 -3.35 -17.66 0.98
C GLU A 218 -3.74 -16.48 0.07
N ALA A 219 -2.91 -15.44 0.03
CA ALA A 219 -3.08 -14.29 -0.86
C ALA A 219 -3.06 -14.69 -2.34
N GLN A 220 -2.18 -15.62 -2.73
CA GLN A 220 -2.14 -16.15 -4.11
C GLN A 220 -3.41 -16.95 -4.45
N GLN A 221 -3.89 -17.78 -3.53
CA GLN A 221 -5.13 -18.55 -3.70
C GLN A 221 -6.36 -17.63 -3.78
N LEU A 222 -6.41 -16.59 -2.95
CA LEU A 222 -7.45 -15.56 -3.00
C LEU A 222 -7.44 -14.86 -4.37
N ALA A 223 -6.29 -14.42 -4.86
CA ALA A 223 -6.18 -13.76 -6.17
C ALA A 223 -6.65 -14.67 -7.31
N ALA A 224 -6.22 -15.94 -7.32
CA ALA A 224 -6.64 -16.91 -8.32
C ALA A 224 -8.13 -17.25 -8.25
N ARG A 225 -8.74 -17.21 -7.05
CA ARG A 225 -10.18 -17.41 -6.87
C ARG A 225 -10.96 -16.21 -7.39
N ILE A 226 -10.55 -14.99 -7.03
CA ILE A 226 -11.14 -13.74 -7.54
C ILE A 226 -11.10 -13.71 -9.06
N ALA A 227 -9.95 -14.03 -9.67
CA ALA A 227 -9.81 -14.04 -11.13
C ALA A 227 -10.81 -14.99 -11.81
N ARG A 228 -10.99 -16.20 -11.26
CA ARG A 228 -11.99 -17.17 -11.74
C ARG A 228 -13.42 -16.65 -11.59
N ARG A 229 -13.75 -16.01 -10.47
CA ARG A 229 -15.07 -15.40 -10.26
C ARG A 229 -15.36 -14.26 -11.23
N VAL A 230 -14.35 -13.48 -11.60
CA VAL A 230 -14.48 -12.43 -12.60
C VAL A 230 -14.80 -13.00 -13.98
N GLU A 231 -14.20 -14.14 -14.34
CA GLU A 231 -14.49 -14.86 -15.60
C GLU A 231 -15.94 -15.39 -15.66
N GLU A 232 -16.60 -15.57 -14.52
CA GLU A 232 -18.01 -15.98 -14.42
C GLU A 232 -19.00 -14.81 -14.59
N ILE A 233 -18.53 -13.55 -14.64
CA ILE A 233 -19.39 -12.38 -14.77
C ILE A 233 -20.10 -12.39 -16.12
N GLN A 234 -21.43 -12.34 -16.07
CA GLN A 234 -22.28 -12.19 -17.26
C GLN A 234 -22.79 -10.76 -17.37
N VAL A 235 -22.55 -10.14 -18.54
CA VAL A 235 -23.08 -8.82 -18.86
C VAL A 235 -24.06 -8.95 -20.03
N PRO A 236 -25.30 -8.44 -19.91
CA PRO A 236 -26.27 -8.51 -21.01
C PRO A 236 -25.71 -7.93 -22.31
N LYS A 237 -25.92 -8.65 -23.43
CA LYS A 237 -25.46 -8.29 -24.78
C LYS A 237 -23.95 -8.31 -25.01
N VAL A 238 -23.15 -8.65 -23.99
CA VAL A 238 -21.72 -8.90 -24.12
C VAL A 238 -21.49 -10.40 -24.28
N ARG A 239 -20.71 -10.78 -25.31
CA ARG A 239 -20.38 -12.20 -25.58
C ARG A 239 -18.97 -12.58 -25.16
N GLU A 240 -18.13 -11.60 -24.85
CA GLU A 240 -16.76 -11.80 -24.41
C GLU A 240 -16.70 -12.11 -22.92
N VAL A 241 -15.76 -12.99 -22.56
CA VAL A 241 -15.44 -13.27 -21.16
C VAL A 241 -14.65 -12.09 -20.60
N ILE A 242 -15.11 -11.54 -19.48
CA ILE A 242 -14.37 -10.53 -18.72
C ILE A 242 -13.29 -11.26 -17.93
N SER A 243 -12.02 -10.97 -18.18
CA SER A 243 -10.92 -11.56 -17.43
C SER A 243 -10.03 -10.47 -16.82
N VAL A 244 -9.34 -10.82 -15.75
CA VAL A 244 -8.35 -9.96 -15.10
C VAL A 244 -6.97 -10.60 -15.12
N SER A 245 -5.95 -9.78 -15.29
CA SER A 245 -4.59 -10.12 -14.91
C SER A 245 -4.35 -9.67 -13.48
N TYR A 246 -3.50 -10.39 -12.75
CA TYR A 246 -3.22 -10.05 -11.37
C TYR A 246 -1.77 -10.31 -10.96
N GLY A 247 -1.33 -9.62 -9.92
CA GLY A 247 -0.03 -9.80 -9.29
C GLY A 247 -0.17 -9.78 -7.78
N VAL A 248 0.59 -10.64 -7.09
CA VAL A 248 0.56 -10.76 -5.63
C VAL A 248 1.95 -10.62 -5.05
N PHE A 249 2.12 -9.73 -4.08
CA PHE A 249 3.41 -9.55 -3.41
C PHE A 249 3.24 -9.17 -1.93
N GLY A 250 4.04 -9.77 -1.05
CA GLY A 250 3.95 -9.62 0.40
C GLY A 250 3.56 -10.93 1.11
N GLY A 251 3.30 -10.87 2.42
CA GLY A 251 2.87 -12.03 3.22
C GLY A 251 3.94 -13.09 3.40
N ARG A 252 5.23 -12.73 3.32
CA ARG A 252 6.34 -13.70 3.29
C ARG A 252 7.13 -13.75 4.59
N ARG A 253 6.80 -12.92 5.57
CA ARG A 253 7.59 -12.80 6.80
C ARG A 253 6.91 -13.40 8.00
N THR A 254 7.76 -13.93 8.86
CA THR A 254 7.43 -14.52 10.16
C THR A 254 8.17 -13.82 11.31
N ARG A 255 8.95 -12.75 11.03
CA ARG A 255 9.66 -11.94 12.04
C ARG A 255 9.49 -10.44 11.77
N GLU A 256 9.34 -9.68 12.85
CA GLU A 256 9.23 -8.22 12.84
C GLU A 256 10.58 -7.58 12.48
N ARG A 257 10.54 -6.41 11.83
CA ARG A 257 11.74 -5.63 11.50
C ARG A 257 11.96 -4.55 12.58
N GLU A 258 13.20 -4.38 13.01
CA GLU A 258 13.63 -3.17 13.70
C GLU A 258 13.87 -2.04 12.65
N MET A 259 13.43 -0.81 12.94
CA MET A 259 13.58 0.39 12.09
C MET A 259 12.92 0.30 10.69
N VAL A 260 11.59 0.16 10.63
CA VAL A 260 10.83 0.14 9.35
C VAL A 260 10.27 1.51 9.00
N HIS A 261 10.60 2.01 7.80
CA HIS A 261 9.78 3.04 7.16
C HIS A 261 8.55 2.38 6.52
N TYR A 262 7.43 2.35 7.24
CA TYR A 262 6.23 1.61 6.84
C TYR A 262 5.67 2.07 5.49
N ALA A 263 5.58 3.39 5.27
CA ALA A 263 5.09 3.95 4.02
C ALA A 263 5.91 3.46 2.80
N ALA A 264 7.23 3.56 2.88
CA ALA A 264 8.13 3.11 1.81
C ALA A 264 8.06 1.59 1.59
N THR A 265 7.80 0.82 2.66
CA THR A 265 7.57 -0.63 2.55
C THR A 265 6.29 -0.92 1.81
N VAL A 266 5.19 -0.24 2.14
CA VAL A 266 3.90 -0.37 1.44
C VAL A 266 4.04 0.01 -0.03
N ASP A 267 4.72 1.11 -0.34
CA ASP A 267 4.93 1.53 -1.74
C ASP A 267 5.75 0.49 -2.53
N ASP A 268 6.82 -0.08 -1.96
CA ASP A 268 7.58 -1.18 -2.61
C ASP A 268 6.71 -2.42 -2.85
N LEU A 269 5.83 -2.78 -1.90
CA LEU A 269 4.91 -3.90 -2.06
C LEU A 269 3.91 -3.65 -3.20
N ILE A 270 3.31 -2.45 -3.27
CA ILE A 270 2.38 -2.06 -4.32
C ILE A 270 3.08 -2.07 -5.69
N VAL A 271 4.26 -1.46 -5.80
CA VAL A 271 5.05 -1.41 -7.06
C VAL A 271 5.36 -2.82 -7.56
N ARG A 272 5.71 -3.75 -6.67
CA ARG A 272 6.00 -5.15 -7.06
C ARG A 272 4.75 -5.91 -7.49
N ALA A 273 3.65 -5.78 -6.75
CA ALA A 273 2.38 -6.43 -7.11
C ALA A 273 1.87 -5.91 -8.47
N SER A 274 1.89 -4.60 -8.69
CA SER A 274 1.54 -3.97 -9.97
C SER A 274 2.44 -4.47 -11.12
N ARG A 275 3.76 -4.54 -10.91
CA ARG A 275 4.69 -5.07 -11.92
C ARG A 275 4.41 -6.53 -12.28
N MET A 276 4.07 -7.36 -11.30
CA MET A 276 3.69 -8.76 -11.55
C MET A 276 2.38 -8.87 -12.34
N CYS A 277 1.39 -8.01 -12.04
CA CYS A 277 0.16 -7.90 -12.81
C CYS A 277 0.46 -7.56 -14.28
N LEU A 278 1.29 -6.55 -14.51
CA LEU A 278 1.69 -6.13 -15.87
C LEU A 278 2.39 -7.26 -16.65
N GLN A 279 3.27 -8.01 -15.99
CA GLN A 279 3.94 -9.17 -16.61
C GLN A 279 2.95 -10.26 -17.01
N MET A 280 1.95 -10.54 -16.16
CA MET A 280 0.88 -11.48 -16.47
C MET A 280 0.04 -11.00 -17.67
N LYS A 281 -0.33 -9.72 -17.69
CA LYS A 281 -1.09 -9.10 -18.79
C LYS A 281 -0.36 -9.19 -20.12
N GLN A 282 0.94 -8.89 -20.13
CA GLN A 282 1.79 -9.06 -21.31
C GLN A 282 1.87 -10.51 -21.77
N ARG A 283 2.04 -11.47 -20.84
CA ARG A 283 2.08 -12.90 -21.17
C ARG A 283 0.77 -13.40 -21.77
N LYS A 284 -0.38 -13.02 -21.19
CA LYS A 284 -1.70 -13.33 -21.77
C LYS A 284 -1.85 -12.75 -23.18
N GLY A 285 -1.42 -11.51 -23.39
CA GLY A 285 -1.43 -10.86 -24.70
C GLY A 285 -0.60 -11.62 -25.73
N THR A 286 0.64 -12.00 -25.39
CA THR A 286 1.50 -12.80 -26.26
C THR A 286 0.91 -14.17 -26.59
N LEU A 287 0.36 -14.87 -25.60
CA LEU A 287 -0.28 -16.17 -25.81
C LEU A 287 -1.52 -16.08 -26.71
N ALA A 288 -2.33 -15.03 -26.53
CA ALA A 288 -3.49 -14.77 -27.36
C ALA A 288 -3.10 -14.49 -28.83
N MET A 289 -2.00 -13.74 -29.07
CA MET A 289 -1.47 -13.53 -30.42
C MET A 289 -0.98 -14.84 -31.08
N LEU A 290 -0.45 -15.77 -30.29
CA LEU A 290 0.06 -17.05 -30.76
C LEU A 290 -1.03 -18.14 -30.87
N GLN A 291 -2.29 -17.83 -30.56
CA GLN A 291 -3.41 -18.79 -30.50
C GLN A 291 -3.13 -20.02 -29.62
N LEU A 292 -2.27 -19.86 -28.61
CA LEU A 292 -1.94 -20.94 -27.67
C LEU A 292 -2.98 -20.97 -26.55
N PRO A 293 -3.42 -22.17 -26.10
CA PRO A 293 -4.30 -22.27 -24.96
C PRO A 293 -3.62 -21.65 -23.73
N LEU A 294 -4.37 -20.85 -22.99
CA LEU A 294 -3.93 -20.40 -21.67
C LEU A 294 -3.75 -21.65 -20.80
N PRO A 295 -2.55 -21.93 -20.26
CA PRO A 295 -2.42 -23.03 -19.32
C PRO A 295 -3.38 -22.75 -18.16
N GLY A 296 -4.15 -23.77 -17.78
CA GLY A 296 -5.02 -23.70 -16.61
C GLY A 296 -4.20 -23.22 -15.41
N VAL A 297 -4.82 -22.38 -14.57
CA VAL A 297 -4.21 -21.97 -13.30
C VAL A 297 -4.25 -23.17 -12.36
N GLU A 298 -3.36 -24.12 -12.57
CA GLU A 298 -2.93 -24.98 -11.48
C GLU A 298 -2.06 -24.11 -10.56
N PRO A 299 -2.28 -24.15 -9.23
CA PRO A 299 -1.40 -23.52 -8.27
C PRO A 299 -0.11 -24.34 -8.22
N GLU A 300 0.70 -24.25 -9.27
CA GLU A 300 2.12 -24.53 -9.12
C GLU A 300 2.64 -23.41 -8.23
N GLU A 301 2.78 -23.72 -6.94
CA GLU A 301 3.67 -23.01 -6.05
C GLU A 301 5.09 -23.18 -6.61
N ARG A 302 5.39 -22.41 -7.67
CA ARG A 302 6.76 -22.22 -8.12
C ARG A 302 7.40 -21.38 -7.02
N VAL A 303 7.92 -22.07 -6.02
CA VAL A 303 9.04 -21.59 -5.24
C VAL A 303 10.11 -21.33 -6.29
N GLU A 304 10.18 -20.10 -6.80
CA GLU A 304 11.30 -19.65 -7.61
C GLU A 304 12.54 -20.06 -6.83
N PRO A 305 13.37 -20.97 -7.35
CA PRO A 305 14.54 -21.43 -6.62
C PRO A 305 15.41 -20.20 -6.40
N ARG A 306 15.50 -19.68 -5.18
CA ARG A 306 16.32 -18.52 -4.85
C ARG A 306 17.53 -19.00 -4.10
N VAL A 307 18.69 -18.44 -4.43
CA VAL A 307 19.91 -18.65 -3.65
C VAL A 307 19.68 -18.04 -2.27
N GLN A 308 19.75 -18.87 -1.24
CA GLN A 308 19.61 -18.47 0.16
C GLN A 308 20.97 -18.47 0.83
N VAL A 309 21.24 -17.46 1.67
CA VAL A 309 22.41 -17.43 2.54
C VAL A 309 22.05 -18.16 3.83
N THR A 310 22.46 -19.42 3.96
CA THR A 310 22.12 -20.27 5.12
C THR A 310 23.13 -20.14 6.26
N GLY A 311 24.36 -19.75 5.96
CA GLY A 311 25.41 -19.56 6.95
C GLY A 311 26.45 -18.55 6.50
N ILE A 312 26.94 -17.74 7.44
CA ILE A 312 28.13 -16.93 7.27
C ILE A 312 28.97 -17.00 8.55
N SER A 313 30.28 -17.04 8.42
CA SER A 313 31.20 -16.87 9.54
C SER A 313 32.44 -16.13 9.09
N PHE A 314 32.99 -15.31 9.99
CA PHE A 314 34.25 -14.62 9.77
C PHE A 314 35.07 -14.76 11.04
N ILE A 315 36.21 -15.44 10.93
CA ILE A 315 37.06 -15.78 12.08
C ILE A 315 38.44 -15.19 11.83
N THR A 316 39.01 -14.53 12.84
CA THR A 316 40.37 -14.01 12.79
C THR A 316 41.26 -14.76 13.77
N GLN A 317 42.41 -15.26 13.32
CA GLN A 317 43.41 -15.92 14.15
C GLN A 317 44.79 -15.30 13.87
N GLY A 318 45.30 -14.52 14.82
CA GLY A 318 46.58 -13.82 14.65
C GLY A 318 46.54 -12.82 13.49
N LYS A 319 47.33 -13.08 12.44
CA LYS A 319 47.39 -12.26 11.22
C LYS A 319 46.51 -12.79 10.09
N GLU A 320 45.83 -13.91 10.29
CA GLU A 320 44.97 -14.53 9.27
C GLU A 320 43.49 -14.28 9.58
N ALA A 321 42.70 -14.12 8.53
CA ALA A 321 41.25 -14.05 8.57
C ALA A 321 40.68 -15.13 7.63
N GLU A 322 39.63 -15.82 8.09
CA GLU A 322 38.90 -16.81 7.32
C GLU A 322 37.42 -16.39 7.21
N ALA A 323 36.98 -16.15 5.97
CA ALA A 323 35.60 -15.88 5.63
C ALA A 323 34.96 -17.16 5.11
N SER A 324 33.81 -17.54 5.66
CA SER A 324 33.03 -18.69 5.20
C SER A 324 31.60 -18.28 4.85
N VAL A 325 31.12 -18.75 3.69
CA VAL A 325 29.76 -18.49 3.20
C VAL A 325 29.13 -19.80 2.75
N GLU A 326 27.96 -20.09 3.30
CA GLU A 326 27.11 -21.19 2.87
C GLU A 326 25.91 -20.65 2.09
N LEU A 327 25.77 -21.11 0.84
CA LEU A 327 24.65 -20.81 -0.03
C LEU A 327 23.84 -22.08 -0.30
N ALA A 328 22.53 -21.93 -0.39
CA ALA A 328 21.61 -23.03 -0.68
C ALA A 328 20.64 -22.71 -1.80
N ILE A 329 20.31 -23.69 -2.63
CA ILE A 329 19.24 -23.61 -3.62
C ILE A 329 18.62 -24.99 -3.87
N SER A 330 17.29 -25.10 -3.85
CA SER A 330 16.57 -26.34 -4.16
C SER A 330 17.10 -27.59 -3.44
N GLY A 331 17.51 -27.47 -2.18
CA GLY A 331 18.07 -28.56 -1.38
C GLY A 331 19.59 -28.78 -1.53
N LEU A 332 20.24 -28.24 -2.56
CA LEU A 332 21.70 -28.21 -2.67
C LEU A 332 22.28 -27.14 -1.75
N ARG A 333 23.37 -27.47 -1.05
CA ARG A 333 24.12 -26.54 -0.19
C ARG A 333 25.58 -26.57 -0.56
N VAL A 334 26.19 -25.39 -0.60
CA VAL A 334 27.61 -25.21 -0.88
C VAL A 334 28.18 -24.26 0.15
N LEU A 335 29.16 -24.75 0.91
CA LEU A 335 30.00 -23.96 1.80
C LEU A 335 31.34 -23.70 1.11
N LYS A 336 31.76 -22.44 1.07
CA LYS A 336 33.11 -22.05 0.67
C LYS A 336 33.77 -21.21 1.72
N GLN A 337 35.09 -21.38 1.83
CA GLN A 337 35.95 -20.68 2.76
C GLN A 337 37.08 -20.01 2.00
N VAL A 338 37.39 -18.76 2.35
CA VAL A 338 38.48 -17.99 1.79
C VAL A 338 39.32 -17.47 2.94
N ARG A 339 40.64 -17.65 2.84
CA ARG A 339 41.62 -17.14 3.79
C ARG A 339 42.29 -15.90 3.23
N GLY A 340 42.54 -14.92 4.09
CA GLY A 340 43.24 -13.69 3.77
C GLY A 340 43.99 -13.14 4.98
N ASP A 341 44.62 -11.99 4.77
CA ASP A 341 45.25 -11.24 5.86
C ASP A 341 44.18 -10.50 6.68
N VAL A 342 44.33 -10.42 7.99
CA VAL A 342 43.43 -9.69 8.90
C VAL A 342 43.29 -8.20 8.55
N LYS A 343 44.26 -7.62 7.83
CA LYS A 343 44.20 -6.24 7.33
C LYS A 343 43.24 -6.04 6.17
N GLN A 344 42.81 -7.11 5.48
CA GLN A 344 41.86 -6.99 4.39
C GLN A 344 40.47 -6.67 4.94
N PRO A 345 39.70 -5.80 4.24
CA PRO A 345 38.32 -5.51 4.64
C PRO A 345 37.47 -6.79 4.71
N PRO A 346 36.73 -7.04 5.80
CA PRO A 346 35.90 -8.24 5.93
C PRO A 346 34.91 -8.42 4.78
N GLU A 347 34.35 -7.32 4.27
CA GLU A 347 33.43 -7.31 3.13
C GLU A 347 34.04 -7.92 1.85
N GLU A 348 35.34 -7.71 1.59
CA GLU A 348 36.02 -8.23 0.40
C GLU A 348 36.17 -9.75 0.48
N LEU A 349 36.67 -10.26 1.61
CA LEU A 349 36.84 -11.70 1.84
C LEU A 349 35.48 -12.42 1.83
N MET A 350 34.44 -11.80 2.38
CA MET A 350 33.07 -12.34 2.35
C MET A 350 32.50 -12.39 0.94
N VAL A 351 32.73 -11.37 0.11
CA VAL A 351 32.30 -11.35 -1.30
C VAL A 351 33.06 -12.41 -2.11
N GLN A 352 34.36 -12.62 -1.84
CA GLN A 352 35.14 -13.69 -2.49
C GLN A 352 34.59 -15.07 -2.12
N ALA A 353 34.36 -15.35 -0.83
CA ALA A 353 33.78 -16.61 -0.38
C ALA A 353 32.37 -16.84 -0.96
N ALA A 354 31.56 -15.79 -1.02
CA ALA A 354 30.22 -15.86 -1.62
C ALA A 354 30.26 -16.10 -3.14
N ARG A 355 31.19 -15.47 -3.87
CA ARG A 355 31.42 -15.71 -5.30
C ARG A 355 31.81 -17.16 -5.55
N ASP A 356 32.74 -17.69 -4.76
CA ASP A 356 33.20 -19.07 -4.91
C ASP A 356 32.08 -20.07 -4.58
N ALA A 357 31.28 -19.78 -3.54
CA ALA A 357 30.12 -20.59 -3.20
C ALA A 357 29.08 -20.55 -4.32
N LEU A 358 28.83 -19.38 -4.90
CA LEU A 358 27.87 -19.20 -5.99
C LEU A 358 28.31 -19.91 -7.27
N THR A 359 29.61 -19.82 -7.62
CA THR A 359 30.18 -20.48 -8.79
C THR A 359 30.07 -22.00 -8.68
N ALA A 360 30.30 -22.55 -7.49
CA ALA A 360 30.13 -23.97 -7.22
C ALA A 360 28.65 -24.40 -7.16
N LEU A 361 27.76 -23.53 -6.67
CA LEU A 361 26.32 -23.79 -6.60
C LEU A 361 25.64 -23.69 -7.98
N VAL A 362 26.15 -22.82 -8.86
CA VAL A 362 25.57 -22.48 -10.16
C VAL A 362 26.65 -22.44 -11.25
N PRO A 363 27.26 -23.59 -11.62
CA PRO A 363 28.41 -23.62 -12.53
C PRO A 363 28.12 -23.10 -13.95
N GLY A 364 26.85 -23.01 -14.35
CA GLY A 364 26.46 -22.52 -15.68
C GLY A 364 26.13 -21.02 -15.77
N ILE A 365 26.28 -20.24 -14.70
CA ILE A 365 25.94 -18.80 -14.72
C ILE A 365 26.97 -17.96 -15.48
N GLY A 366 28.18 -18.48 -15.68
CA GLY A 366 29.32 -17.73 -16.20
C GLY A 366 30.32 -17.34 -15.10
N THR A 367 31.40 -16.68 -15.50
CA THR A 367 32.46 -16.27 -14.56
C THR A 367 32.10 -14.92 -13.95
N VAL A 368 31.99 -14.86 -12.63
CA VAL A 368 31.77 -13.61 -11.89
C VAL A 368 33.12 -13.01 -11.50
N GLN A 369 33.49 -11.87 -12.08
CA GLN A 369 34.66 -11.10 -11.65
C GLN A 369 34.21 -9.95 -10.75
N VAL A 370 34.80 -9.85 -9.55
CA VAL A 370 34.49 -8.77 -8.61
C VAL A 370 35.45 -7.62 -8.88
N HIS A 371 34.91 -6.48 -9.31
CA HIS A 371 35.69 -5.29 -9.64
C HIS A 371 35.87 -4.37 -8.43
N HIS A 372 34.81 -4.20 -7.64
CA HIS A 372 34.83 -3.27 -6.52
C HIS A 372 33.88 -3.71 -5.41
N VAL A 373 34.35 -3.59 -4.16
CA VAL A 373 33.54 -3.74 -2.95
C VAL A 373 33.83 -2.55 -2.07
N SER A 374 32.82 -1.78 -1.71
CA SER A 374 33.00 -0.62 -0.85
C SER A 374 31.83 -0.41 0.10
N LYS A 375 32.15 0.10 1.29
CA LYS A 375 31.16 0.68 2.19
C LYS A 375 30.77 2.04 1.65
N VAL A 376 29.48 2.28 1.52
CA VAL A 376 28.92 3.55 1.06
C VAL A 376 27.85 4.01 2.05
N THR A 377 27.81 5.30 2.31
CA THR A 377 26.73 5.93 3.05
C THR A 377 25.85 6.66 2.05
N VAL A 378 24.57 6.29 2.00
CA VAL A 378 23.59 6.88 1.08
C VAL A 378 22.72 7.85 1.85
N ASP A 379 22.63 9.09 1.37
CA ASP A 379 21.71 10.09 1.90
C ASP A 379 20.30 9.78 1.40
N LEU A 380 19.37 9.50 2.32
CA LEU A 380 17.97 9.32 2.01
C LEU A 380 17.33 10.72 1.92
N HIS A 381 17.10 11.19 0.70
CA HIS A 381 16.42 12.46 0.42
C HIS A 381 14.98 12.43 0.94
N GLU A 382 14.80 12.88 2.19
CA GLU A 382 13.58 13.49 2.74
C GLU A 382 13.73 13.89 4.23
N LYS A 383 14.74 13.38 4.95
CA LYS A 383 14.92 13.67 6.40
C LYS A 383 16.36 13.88 6.91
N ASN A 384 17.35 14.06 6.03
CA ASN A 384 18.77 14.13 6.45
C ASN A 384 19.26 12.82 7.12
N GLU A 385 18.62 11.69 6.81
CA GLU A 385 18.96 10.36 7.34
C GLU A 385 20.01 9.68 6.45
N LYS A 386 21.07 9.16 7.07
CA LYS A 386 22.17 8.46 6.42
C LYS A 386 22.02 6.96 6.58
N MET A 387 22.15 6.21 5.48
CA MET A 387 22.10 4.75 5.49
C MET A 387 23.43 4.17 5.04
N ASP A 388 24.11 3.46 5.93
CA ASP A 388 25.30 2.70 5.60
C ASP A 388 24.94 1.40 4.86
N GLY A 389 25.71 1.08 3.83
CA GLY A 389 25.54 -0.12 3.05
C GLY A 389 26.84 -0.58 2.40
N VAL A 390 26.81 -1.76 1.81
CA VAL A 390 27.90 -2.29 1.00
C VAL A 390 27.45 -2.27 -0.46
N MET A 391 28.27 -1.66 -1.30
CA MET A 391 28.12 -1.69 -2.75
C MET A 391 29.13 -2.66 -3.33
N VAL A 392 28.67 -3.52 -4.24
CA VAL A 392 29.49 -4.49 -4.97
C VAL A 392 29.27 -4.27 -6.44
N VAL A 393 30.37 -4.14 -7.19
CA VAL A 393 30.37 -4.08 -8.66
C VAL A 393 31.04 -5.34 -9.18
N VAL A 394 30.35 -6.07 -10.04
CA VAL A 394 30.83 -7.31 -10.66
C VAL A 394 30.67 -7.27 -12.17
N GLU A 395 31.54 -7.96 -12.88
CA GLU A 395 31.37 -8.28 -14.28
C GLU A 395 31.06 -9.76 -14.42
N LEU A 396 29.95 -10.06 -15.07
CA LEU A 396 29.53 -11.43 -15.38
C LEU A 396 29.93 -11.74 -16.82
N LEU A 397 30.90 -12.64 -17.00
CA LEU A 397 31.31 -13.14 -18.31
C LEU A 397 30.51 -14.39 -18.65
N THR A 398 29.68 -14.29 -19.70
CA THR A 398 28.88 -15.42 -20.21
C THR A 398 29.23 -15.69 -21.67
N ALA A 399 28.83 -16.85 -22.20
CA ALA A 399 28.97 -17.15 -23.63
C ALA A 399 28.22 -16.14 -24.53
N SER A 400 27.19 -15.47 -24.01
CA SER A 400 26.42 -14.43 -24.71
C SER A 400 27.02 -13.01 -24.60
N GLY A 401 28.15 -12.85 -23.92
CA GLY A 401 28.82 -11.56 -23.71
C GLY A 401 29.06 -11.22 -22.24
N ASN A 402 29.73 -10.10 -22.01
CA ASN A 402 30.06 -9.58 -20.69
C ASN A 402 29.03 -8.56 -20.22
N GLN A 403 28.68 -8.59 -18.94
CA GLN A 403 27.75 -7.65 -18.35
C GLN A 403 28.31 -7.07 -17.04
N LEU A 404 28.45 -5.75 -16.97
CA LEU A 404 28.76 -5.05 -15.73
C LEU A 404 27.47 -4.89 -14.91
N LEU A 405 27.53 -5.28 -13.64
CA LEU A 405 26.41 -5.34 -12.71
C LEU A 405 26.83 -4.72 -11.39
N SER A 406 25.89 -4.08 -10.71
CA SER A 406 26.10 -3.55 -9.38
C SER A 406 24.97 -3.96 -8.45
N GLY A 407 25.32 -4.14 -7.18
CA GLY A 407 24.40 -4.48 -6.13
C GLY A 407 24.71 -3.69 -4.87
N PHE A 408 23.65 -3.37 -4.14
CA PHE A 408 23.74 -2.64 -2.89
C PHE A 408 22.94 -3.40 -1.83
N ALA A 409 23.48 -3.48 -0.63
CA ALA A 409 22.75 -3.97 0.53
C ALA A 409 23.04 -3.09 1.76
N PRO A 410 22.00 -2.65 2.48
CA PRO A 410 22.19 -1.89 3.70
C PRO A 410 22.84 -2.75 4.78
N VAL A 411 23.71 -2.16 5.59
CA VAL A 411 24.27 -2.79 6.78
C VAL A 411 23.19 -2.79 7.86
N ARG A 412 22.65 -3.97 8.18
CA ARG A 412 21.61 -4.14 9.21
C ARG A 412 22.14 -4.83 10.45
N GLU A 413 22.61 -6.06 10.28
CA GLU A 413 23.18 -6.86 11.38
C GLU A 413 24.69 -6.68 11.44
N ASN A 414 25.36 -6.92 10.31
CA ASN A 414 26.79 -6.79 10.19
C ASN A 414 27.20 -6.57 8.73
N VAL A 415 28.41 -6.05 8.55
CA VAL A 415 28.98 -5.73 7.23
C VAL A 415 29.18 -6.99 6.39
N GLN A 416 29.52 -8.11 7.03
CA GLN A 416 29.78 -9.39 6.38
C GLN A 416 28.55 -9.89 5.60
N ARG A 417 27.38 -9.89 6.25
CA ARG A 417 26.10 -10.29 5.64
C ARG A 417 25.68 -9.31 4.56
N ALA A 418 25.87 -8.00 4.79
CA ALA A 418 25.58 -6.98 3.80
C ALA A 418 26.40 -7.19 2.53
N ALA A 419 27.69 -7.52 2.65
CA ALA A 419 28.56 -7.78 1.51
C ALA A 419 28.09 -8.98 0.67
N VAL A 420 27.73 -10.09 1.31
CA VAL A 420 27.14 -11.27 0.62
C VAL A 420 25.83 -10.91 -0.08
N ASN A 421 24.94 -10.18 0.61
CA ASN A 421 23.66 -9.77 0.04
C ASN A 421 23.81 -8.80 -1.13
N ALA A 422 24.79 -7.90 -1.09
CA ALA A 422 25.07 -6.96 -2.18
C ALA A 422 25.54 -7.69 -3.44
N LEU A 423 26.40 -8.71 -3.30
CA LEU A 423 26.77 -9.59 -4.43
C LEU A 423 25.55 -10.30 -5.02
N LEU A 424 24.73 -10.92 -4.17
CA LEU A 424 23.51 -11.61 -4.64
C LEU A 424 22.51 -10.63 -5.28
N HIS A 425 22.42 -9.40 -4.78
CA HIS A 425 21.60 -8.36 -5.37
C HIS A 425 22.07 -7.99 -6.79
N ALA A 426 23.40 -7.85 -6.99
CA ALA A 426 23.98 -7.58 -8.31
C ALA A 426 23.64 -8.69 -9.32
N LEU A 427 23.66 -9.95 -8.86
CA LEU A 427 23.48 -11.14 -9.70
C LEU A 427 22.04 -11.65 -9.74
N ASN A 428 21.10 -11.01 -9.05
CA ASN A 428 19.73 -11.51 -8.87
C ASN A 428 19.02 -11.76 -10.21
N ARG A 429 19.17 -10.82 -11.17
CA ARG A 429 18.53 -10.92 -12.49
C ARG A 429 19.17 -12.00 -13.38
N PRO A 430 20.50 -12.09 -13.51
CA PRO A 430 21.14 -13.24 -14.16
C PRO A 430 20.81 -14.59 -13.53
N LEU A 431 20.80 -14.67 -12.19
CA LEU A 431 20.46 -15.87 -11.45
C LEU A 431 19.04 -16.33 -11.79
N ALA A 432 18.05 -15.45 -11.72
CA ALA A 432 16.68 -15.76 -12.07
C ALA A 432 16.54 -16.27 -13.53
N LYS A 433 17.30 -15.69 -14.46
CA LYS A 433 17.33 -16.13 -15.86
C LYS A 433 17.94 -17.53 -16.00
N TRP A 434 19.05 -17.82 -15.33
CA TRP A 434 19.66 -19.15 -15.36
C TRP A 434 18.73 -20.21 -14.77
N LEU A 435 18.10 -19.90 -13.64
CA LEU A 435 17.21 -20.81 -12.92
C LEU A 435 15.95 -21.17 -13.70
N SER A 436 15.40 -20.20 -14.45
CA SER A 436 14.29 -20.47 -15.35
C SER A 436 14.69 -21.32 -16.57
N GLN A 437 15.94 -21.24 -17.02
CA GLN A 437 16.46 -22.04 -18.14
C GLN A 437 16.86 -23.47 -17.73
N SER A 438 17.41 -23.68 -16.53
CA SER A 438 17.84 -25.01 -16.06
C SER A 438 16.69 -25.93 -15.65
N GLN A 439 15.53 -25.38 -15.24
CA GLN A 439 14.31 -26.15 -15.01
C GLN A 439 13.67 -26.69 -16.31
N LEU A 440 13.89 -26.02 -17.44
CA LEU A 440 13.43 -26.48 -18.77
C LEU A 440 14.26 -27.65 -19.31
N SER A 441 15.51 -27.82 -18.86
CA SER A 441 16.38 -28.93 -19.30
C SER A 441 16.27 -30.18 -18.43
N SER A 442 15.74 -30.07 -17.21
CA SER A 442 15.59 -31.18 -16.25
C SER A 442 14.21 -31.88 -16.35
N SER A 443 13.36 -31.44 -17.28
CA SER A 443 12.02 -31.99 -17.57
C SER A 443 11.94 -32.73 -18.92
N ARG A 444 13.09 -33.17 -19.47
CA ARG A 444 13.18 -34.03 -20.66
C ARG A 444 13.75 -35.39 -20.35
#